data_AF-A0A9P7P3J0-F1
#
_entry.id   AF-A0A9P7P3J0-F1
#
_cell.length_a   1.000
_cell.length_b   1.000
_cell.length_c   1.000
_cell.angle_alpha   90.00
_cell.angle_beta   90.00
_cell.angle_gamma   90.00
#
_symmetry.space_group_name_H-M   'P 1'
#
loop_
_entity.id
_entity.type
_entity.pdbx_description
1 polymer ?
#
loop_
_entity_poly.entity_id
_entity_poly.type
_entity_poly.pdbx_seq_one_letter_code
_entity_poly.pdbx_strand_id
1 'polypeptide(L)'
;MRLGNLFTSLLLGISVTSVTLASPFDSESDLQDRTIVLDVRALNLKIGKQPTKPATCPQRAQAGAFGPYAQHTFTANQIQAAFLTGAKYAAAGKQVGDRKYPHDFGNGEKLPFPCGKNKMEFPINTNNQVYSGGSSGNIPDRVVFEYQKKKRDFVVKYCGVMRHGVGKDFLKCP
;
A
#
# COMPACT_ATOMS: atom_id res chain seq x y z
N MET A 1 48.55 -67.66 -11.81
CA MET A 1 49.95 -67.66 -11.32
C MET A 1 50.34 -66.21 -11.13
N ARG A 2 50.79 -65.67 -9.99
CA ARG A 2 51.29 -66.20 -8.72
C ARG A 2 51.13 -65.07 -7.66
N LEU A 3 50.95 -65.49 -6.41
CA LEU A 3 51.47 -64.96 -5.13
C LEU A 3 51.57 -63.42 -5.01
N GLY A 4 50.88 -62.74 -4.10
CA GLY A 4 50.77 -63.05 -2.68
C GLY A 4 51.78 -62.20 -1.91
N ASN A 5 51.31 -61.37 -0.98
CA ASN A 5 52.04 -61.06 0.26
C ASN A 5 51.08 -60.48 1.31
N LEU A 6 51.04 -61.22 2.42
CA LEU A 6 50.52 -60.83 3.72
C LEU A 6 51.30 -59.63 4.26
N PHE A 7 50.60 -58.70 4.91
CA PHE A 7 51.08 -58.12 6.16
C PHE A 7 49.89 -57.92 7.11
N THR A 8 49.83 -58.81 8.09
CA THR A 8 49.12 -58.66 9.35
C THR A 8 49.76 -57.50 10.12
N SER A 9 48.96 -56.53 10.59
CA SER A 9 49.34 -55.77 11.78
C SER A 9 48.11 -55.29 12.55
N LEU A 10 48.12 -55.72 13.80
CA LEU A 10 47.21 -55.54 14.91
C LEU A 10 47.30 -54.09 15.41
N LEU A 11 46.17 -53.39 15.59
CA LEU A 11 46.09 -52.19 16.43
C LEU A 11 44.68 -52.03 17.02
N LEU A 12 44.61 -52.41 18.30
CA LEU A 12 44.00 -51.72 19.44
C LEU A 12 42.68 -50.97 19.22
N GLY A 13 41.72 -51.37 20.06
CA GLY A 13 40.39 -50.80 20.11
C GLY A 13 40.37 -49.35 20.54
N ILE A 14 39.35 -48.66 20.04
CA ILE A 14 38.83 -47.43 20.64
C ILE A 14 37.32 -47.60 20.63
N SER A 15 36.76 -47.76 21.84
CA SER A 15 35.32 -47.72 22.06
C SER A 15 34.86 -46.28 21.85
N VAL A 16 34.21 -46.01 20.73
CA VAL A 16 33.51 -44.73 20.50
C VAL A 16 32.08 -44.88 20.99
N THR A 17 31.81 -44.29 22.15
CA THR A 17 30.47 -44.01 22.65
C THR A 17 29.74 -43.14 21.63
N SER A 18 28.62 -43.63 21.10
CA SER A 18 27.71 -42.84 20.27
C SER A 18 27.22 -41.62 21.04
N VAL A 19 27.64 -40.42 20.62
CA VAL A 19 27.01 -39.18 21.05
C VAL A 19 25.79 -38.98 20.16
N THR A 20 24.61 -39.25 20.72
CA THR A 20 23.35 -38.86 20.10
C THR A 20 23.26 -37.33 20.11
N LEU A 21 23.56 -36.70 18.98
CA LEU A 21 23.22 -35.29 18.73
C LEU A 21 21.70 -35.19 18.64
N ALA A 22 21.04 -35.01 19.78
CA ALA A 22 19.69 -34.46 19.82
C ALA A 22 19.81 -32.98 19.44
N SER A 23 19.45 -32.65 18.21
CA SER A 23 19.23 -31.27 17.77
C SER A 23 17.90 -30.77 18.36
N PRO A 24 17.89 -29.76 19.24
CA PRO A 24 16.66 -29.13 19.69
C PRO A 24 16.54 -27.80 18.95
N PHE A 25 16.00 -27.80 17.74
CA PHE A 25 15.55 -26.55 17.11
C PHE A 25 14.29 -26.83 16.31
N ASP A 26 13.25 -27.24 17.04
CA ASP A 26 11.87 -26.87 16.73
C ASP A 26 11.79 -25.34 16.73
N SER A 27 11.67 -24.73 15.56
CA SER A 27 11.33 -23.30 15.43
C SER A 27 10.66 -23.03 14.08
N GLU A 28 9.50 -23.66 13.86
CA GLU A 28 8.55 -23.30 12.79
C GLU A 28 7.31 -22.55 13.32
N SER A 29 7.35 -21.98 14.54
CA SER A 29 6.17 -21.32 15.14
C SER A 29 6.22 -19.80 15.29
N ASP A 30 7.31 -19.12 14.91
CA ASP A 30 7.46 -17.67 15.20
C ASP A 30 7.07 -16.73 14.03
N LEU A 31 6.68 -17.26 12.87
CA LEU A 31 6.25 -16.44 11.72
C LEU A 31 4.72 -16.28 11.60
N GLN A 32 3.94 -17.07 12.32
CA GLN A 32 2.47 -17.03 12.24
C GLN A 32 1.85 -16.04 13.26
N ASP A 33 2.54 -15.72 14.36
CA ASP A 33 2.03 -14.83 15.42
C ASP A 33 2.02 -13.35 15.02
N ARG A 34 2.97 -12.90 14.17
CA ARG A 34 3.01 -11.50 13.71
C ARG A 34 1.88 -11.13 12.75
N THR A 35 1.27 -12.11 12.10
CA THR A 35 0.16 -11.86 11.15
C THR A 35 -1.16 -11.63 11.90
N ILE A 36 -1.34 -12.28 13.06
CA ILE A 36 -2.57 -12.19 13.86
C ILE A 36 -2.67 -10.85 14.62
N VAL A 37 -1.54 -10.27 15.04
CA VAL A 37 -1.53 -9.02 15.81
C VAL A 37 -1.77 -7.76 14.96
N LEU A 38 -1.54 -7.81 13.63
CA LEU A 38 -1.84 -6.68 12.74
C LEU A 38 -3.32 -6.61 12.32
N ASP A 39 -4.03 -7.74 12.32
CA ASP A 39 -5.41 -7.82 11.82
C ASP A 39 -6.47 -7.38 12.84
N VAL A 40 -6.18 -7.46 14.15
CA VAL A 40 -7.14 -7.09 15.21
C VAL A 40 -7.60 -5.63 15.20
N ARG A 41 -6.90 -4.73 14.49
CA ARG A 41 -7.22 -3.30 14.36
C ARG A 41 -7.77 -2.90 12.99
N ALA A 42 -7.67 -3.76 11.98
CA ALA A 42 -8.19 -3.42 10.66
C ALA A 42 -9.73 -3.38 10.70
N LEU A 43 -10.30 -2.35 10.08
CA LEU A 43 -11.74 -2.23 9.91
C LEU A 43 -12.18 -2.98 8.64
N ASN A 44 -13.38 -3.54 8.67
CA ASN A 44 -14.03 -4.15 7.51
C ASN A 44 -14.33 -3.08 6.46
N LEU A 45 -13.57 -3.07 5.37
CA LEU A 45 -13.78 -2.13 4.28
C LEU A 45 -15.10 -2.44 3.54
N LYS A 46 -16.00 -1.45 3.47
CA LYS A 46 -17.27 -1.52 2.72
C LYS A 46 -17.31 -0.42 1.66
N ILE A 47 -17.54 -0.80 0.41
CA ILE A 47 -17.59 0.15 -0.71
C ILE A 47 -19.04 0.56 -0.97
N GLY A 48 -19.39 1.80 -0.65
CA GLY A 48 -20.74 2.35 -0.85
C GLY A 48 -20.95 3.04 -2.20
N LYS A 49 -19.88 3.47 -2.88
CA LYS A 49 -19.94 4.04 -4.24
C LYS A 49 -18.60 3.86 -4.94
N GLN A 50 -18.61 3.23 -6.10
CA GLN A 50 -17.41 3.03 -6.93
C GLN A 50 -17.25 4.13 -7.98
N PRO A 51 -16.00 4.42 -8.42
CA PRO A 51 -15.76 5.19 -9.62
C PRO A 51 -16.12 4.34 -10.85
N THR A 52 -17.00 4.86 -11.70
CA THR A 52 -17.43 4.18 -12.94
C THR A 52 -17.15 4.99 -14.20
N LYS A 53 -16.64 6.21 -14.05
CA LYS A 53 -16.38 7.15 -15.14
C LYS A 53 -14.90 7.55 -15.14
N PRO A 54 -14.30 7.80 -16.31
CA PRO A 54 -13.01 8.45 -16.39
C PRO A 54 -13.09 9.88 -15.84
N ALA A 55 -11.94 10.48 -15.57
CA ALA A 55 -11.83 11.88 -15.17
C ALA A 55 -10.63 12.52 -15.88
N THR A 56 -10.80 13.75 -16.36
CA THR A 56 -9.76 14.50 -17.07
C THR A 56 -9.27 15.66 -16.23
N CYS A 57 -8.02 15.62 -15.81
CA CYS A 57 -7.39 16.73 -15.10
C CYS A 57 -6.83 17.75 -16.11
N PRO A 58 -7.21 19.03 -16.02
CA PRO A 58 -6.82 20.05 -16.99
C PRO A 58 -5.33 20.36 -16.91
N GLN A 59 -4.75 20.81 -18.02
CA GLN A 59 -3.37 21.32 -18.03
C GLN A 59 -3.21 22.46 -17.00
N ARG A 60 -2.08 22.47 -16.30
CA ARG A 60 -1.73 23.52 -15.33
C ARG A 60 -0.31 23.99 -15.59
N ALA A 61 -0.18 25.15 -16.23
CA ALA A 61 1.12 25.70 -16.63
C ALA A 61 2.00 26.17 -15.45
N GLN A 62 1.39 26.52 -14.32
CA GLN A 62 2.10 27.03 -13.14
C GLN A 62 1.78 26.15 -11.94
N ALA A 63 2.58 25.17 -11.54
CA ALA A 63 2.24 24.27 -10.43
C ALA A 63 3.17 24.31 -9.20
N GLY A 64 3.56 25.52 -8.84
CA GLY A 64 4.37 25.78 -7.66
C GLY A 64 5.80 25.31 -7.90
N ALA A 65 6.42 24.69 -6.89
CA ALA A 65 7.79 24.16 -7.00
C ALA A 65 7.91 22.92 -7.91
N PHE A 66 6.80 22.36 -8.39
CA PHE A 66 6.78 21.15 -9.20
C PHE A 66 5.98 21.37 -10.48
N GLY A 67 6.67 21.40 -11.62
CA GLY A 67 6.12 21.37 -12.97
C GLY A 67 5.29 22.58 -13.45
N PRO A 68 5.12 22.71 -14.77
CA PRO A 68 3.82 22.58 -15.39
C PRO A 68 3.33 21.11 -15.37
N TYR A 69 2.03 20.90 -15.25
CA TYR A 69 1.39 19.58 -15.39
C TYR A 69 0.55 19.52 -16.65
N ALA A 70 0.85 18.59 -17.55
CA ALA A 70 0.06 18.36 -18.76
C ALA A 70 -1.36 17.87 -18.42
N GLN A 71 -2.31 18.10 -19.33
CA GLN A 71 -3.63 17.48 -19.24
C GLN A 71 -3.49 15.96 -19.23
N HIS A 72 -4.26 15.27 -18.41
CA HIS A 72 -4.28 13.81 -18.39
C HIS A 72 -5.69 13.29 -18.12
N THR A 73 -6.09 12.25 -18.85
CA THR A 73 -7.35 11.54 -18.64
C THR A 73 -7.07 10.21 -17.96
N PHE A 74 -7.57 10.07 -16.74
CA PHE A 74 -7.54 8.80 -16.01
C PHE A 74 -8.73 7.94 -16.42
N THR A 75 -8.46 6.68 -16.71
CA THR A 75 -9.49 5.65 -16.90
C THR A 75 -10.21 5.35 -15.58
N ALA A 76 -11.44 4.84 -15.66
CA ALA A 76 -12.17 4.40 -14.47
C ALA A 76 -11.37 3.37 -13.64
N ASN A 77 -10.61 2.49 -14.30
CA ASN A 77 -9.79 1.47 -13.64
C ASN A 77 -8.61 2.08 -12.86
N GLN A 78 -7.92 3.08 -13.41
CA GLN A 78 -6.85 3.79 -12.68
C GLN A 78 -7.41 4.47 -11.42
N ILE A 79 -8.56 5.13 -11.57
CA ILE A 79 -9.26 5.79 -10.45
C ILE A 79 -9.68 4.77 -9.40
N GLN A 80 -10.24 3.64 -9.83
CA GLN A 80 -10.65 2.56 -8.95
C GLN A 80 -9.46 1.97 -8.20
N ALA A 81 -8.33 1.72 -8.86
CA ALA A 81 -7.14 1.16 -8.24
C ALA A 81 -6.56 2.08 -7.14
N ALA A 82 -6.46 3.39 -7.43
CA ALA A 82 -6.02 4.39 -6.46
C ALA A 82 -7.02 4.51 -5.29
N PHE A 83 -8.31 4.58 -5.58
CA PHE A 83 -9.38 4.67 -4.58
C PHE A 83 -9.38 3.47 -3.63
N LEU A 84 -9.37 2.25 -4.17
CA LEU A 84 -9.40 1.03 -3.36
C LEU A 84 -8.14 0.89 -2.52
N THR A 85 -6.97 1.30 -3.04
CA THR A 85 -5.72 1.23 -2.29
C THR A 85 -5.70 2.23 -1.13
N GLY A 86 -6.06 3.48 -1.39
CA GLY A 86 -6.22 4.47 -0.34
C GLY A 86 -7.23 4.01 0.71
N ALA A 87 -8.38 3.49 0.31
CA ALA A 87 -9.40 2.99 1.24
C ALA A 87 -8.91 1.80 2.10
N LYS A 88 -8.13 0.87 1.52
CA LYS A 88 -7.51 -0.25 2.25
C LYS A 88 -6.51 0.25 3.29
N TYR A 89 -5.64 1.20 2.92
CA TYR A 89 -4.70 1.80 3.87
C TYR A 89 -5.44 2.52 5.00
N ALA A 90 -6.48 3.30 4.69
CA ALA A 90 -7.28 3.98 5.70
C ALA A 90 -8.00 2.99 6.65
N ALA A 91 -8.58 1.91 6.12
CA ALA A 91 -9.24 0.88 6.91
C ALA A 91 -8.27 0.12 7.83
N ALA A 92 -7.02 -0.06 7.40
CA ALA A 92 -5.94 -0.66 8.19
C ALA A 92 -5.26 0.34 9.14
N GLY A 93 -5.64 1.62 9.15
CA GLY A 93 -4.95 2.65 9.92
C GLY A 93 -3.51 2.90 9.46
N LYS A 94 -3.20 2.59 8.20
CA LYS A 94 -1.87 2.74 7.58
C LYS A 94 -1.79 4.02 6.76
N GLN A 95 -0.62 4.65 6.79
CA GLN A 95 -0.25 5.77 5.92
C GLN A 95 1.10 5.50 5.26
N VAL A 96 1.31 6.04 4.05
CA VAL A 96 2.52 5.85 3.24
C VAL A 96 3.05 7.18 2.68
N GLY A 97 4.36 7.22 2.47
CA GLY A 97 5.07 8.36 1.89
C GLY A 97 5.19 9.57 2.81
N ASP A 98 5.94 10.57 2.34
CA ASP A 98 6.39 11.70 3.18
C ASP A 98 5.22 12.57 3.66
N ARG A 99 4.14 12.58 2.87
CA ARG A 99 2.90 13.31 3.19
C ARG A 99 1.85 12.46 3.91
N LYS A 100 2.16 11.20 4.24
CA LYS A 100 1.30 10.29 5.01
C LYS A 100 -0.08 10.04 4.39
N TYR A 101 -0.10 9.54 3.16
CA TYR A 101 -1.34 9.20 2.46
C TYR A 101 -1.87 7.81 2.83
N PRO A 102 -3.19 7.58 2.87
CA PRO A 102 -4.25 8.58 2.77
C PRO A 102 -4.33 9.44 4.04
N HIS A 103 -4.78 10.67 3.88
CA HIS A 103 -5.08 11.54 5.01
C HIS A 103 -6.36 12.34 4.74
N ASP A 104 -6.88 13.00 5.78
CA ASP A 104 -8.06 13.83 5.67
C ASP A 104 -7.84 14.95 4.64
N PHE A 105 -8.87 15.17 3.83
CA PHE A 105 -8.94 16.26 2.86
C PHE A 105 -9.74 17.41 3.48
N GLY A 106 -9.05 18.50 3.82
CA GLY A 106 -9.65 19.64 4.49
C GLY A 106 -10.64 20.45 3.64
N ASN A 107 -10.56 20.34 2.30
CA ASN A 107 -11.41 21.04 1.34
C ASN A 107 -11.63 22.54 1.64
N GLY A 108 -10.57 23.28 1.98
CA GLY A 108 -10.66 24.70 2.32
C GLY A 108 -11.18 25.56 1.17
N GLU A 109 -11.04 25.06 -0.04
CA GLU A 109 -11.40 25.64 -1.33
C GLU A 109 -12.85 25.33 -1.70
N LYS A 110 -13.55 24.53 -0.87
CA LYS A 110 -14.96 24.15 -1.06
C LYS A 110 -15.23 23.51 -2.42
N LEU A 111 -14.35 22.64 -2.89
CA LEU A 111 -14.58 21.92 -4.14
C LEU A 111 -15.93 21.16 -4.08
N PRO A 112 -16.76 21.26 -5.14
CA PRO A 112 -18.10 20.69 -5.17
C PRO A 112 -18.04 19.19 -5.48
N PHE A 113 -17.50 18.44 -4.52
CA PHE A 113 -17.56 16.98 -4.54
C PHE A 113 -18.91 16.50 -4.01
N PRO A 114 -19.59 15.56 -4.71
CA PRO A 114 -20.88 14.99 -4.30
C PRO A 114 -20.69 13.98 -3.15
N CYS A 115 -20.15 14.44 -2.03
CA CYS A 115 -19.75 13.65 -0.88
C CYS A 115 -20.06 14.33 0.44
N GLY A 116 -20.25 13.52 1.48
CA GLY A 116 -20.48 13.96 2.84
C GLY A 116 -19.30 14.68 3.48
N LYS A 117 -19.35 14.80 4.82
CA LYS A 117 -18.46 15.68 5.61
C LYS A 117 -17.01 15.19 5.66
N ASN A 118 -16.79 13.91 5.97
CA ASN A 118 -15.45 13.36 6.18
C ASN A 118 -14.89 12.84 4.86
N LYS A 119 -13.79 13.42 4.41
CA LYS A 119 -13.17 13.08 3.13
C LYS A 119 -11.69 12.80 3.34
N MET A 120 -11.15 11.87 2.57
CA MET A 120 -9.72 11.59 2.47
C MET A 120 -9.27 11.74 1.02
N GLU A 121 -7.98 12.02 0.86
CA GLU A 121 -7.32 12.06 -0.44
C GLU A 121 -6.21 10.99 -0.54
N PHE A 122 -5.99 10.51 -1.76
CA PHE A 122 -4.90 9.57 -2.05
C PHE A 122 -4.30 9.84 -3.44
N PRO A 123 -2.97 9.76 -3.64
CA PRO A 123 -2.36 10.03 -4.94
C PRO A 123 -2.79 9.06 -6.03
N ILE A 124 -2.97 9.59 -7.24
CA ILE A 124 -3.17 8.82 -8.46
C ILE A 124 -2.08 9.20 -9.47
N ASN A 125 -1.39 8.20 -10.00
CA ASN A 125 -0.24 8.39 -10.88
C ASN A 125 -0.65 8.21 -12.35
N THR A 126 -0.04 8.97 -13.24
CA THR A 126 -0.31 8.91 -14.69
C THR A 126 0.33 7.69 -15.35
N ASN A 127 1.29 7.05 -14.69
CA ASN A 127 2.06 5.91 -15.20
C ASN A 127 1.43 4.52 -14.94
N ASN A 128 0.13 4.46 -14.65
CA ASN A 128 -0.62 3.25 -14.29
C ASN A 128 -0.18 2.53 -13.02
N GLN A 129 0.76 3.08 -12.25
CA GLN A 129 1.16 2.51 -10.97
C GLN A 129 0.32 3.10 -9.83
N VAL A 130 -0.09 2.24 -8.91
CA VAL A 130 -0.70 2.68 -7.66
C VAL A 130 0.40 3.22 -6.75
N TYR A 131 0.16 4.41 -6.18
CA TYR A 131 1.09 5.01 -5.24
C TYR A 131 1.29 4.12 -4.01
N SER A 132 2.54 3.79 -3.71
CA SER A 132 2.92 2.91 -2.60
C SER A 132 3.78 3.61 -1.54
N GLY A 133 4.12 4.89 -1.74
CA GLY A 133 4.96 5.68 -0.83
C GLY A 133 5.98 6.56 -1.58
N GLY A 134 6.92 7.14 -0.82
CA GLY A 134 7.94 8.06 -1.33
C GLY A 134 7.41 9.49 -1.57
N SER A 135 8.18 10.28 -2.33
CA SER A 135 7.81 11.67 -2.62
C SER A 135 6.62 11.73 -3.57
N SER A 136 5.59 12.47 -3.19
CA SER A 136 4.44 12.77 -4.04
C SER A 136 4.56 14.13 -4.73
N GLY A 137 5.73 14.78 -4.72
CA GLY A 137 5.92 16.13 -5.24
C GLY A 137 5.53 16.27 -6.73
N ASN A 138 5.87 15.25 -7.52
CA ASN A 138 5.58 15.18 -8.96
C ASN A 138 4.28 14.44 -9.30
N ILE A 139 3.48 14.07 -8.30
CA ILE A 139 2.17 13.44 -8.48
C ILE A 139 1.16 14.46 -7.96
N PRO A 140 0.57 15.31 -8.82
CA PRO A 140 -0.32 16.38 -8.37
C PRO A 140 -1.77 15.91 -8.17
N ASP A 141 -2.13 14.78 -8.77
CA ASP A 141 -3.52 14.35 -8.87
C ASP A 141 -3.88 13.45 -7.69
N ARG A 142 -5.11 13.59 -7.18
CA ARG A 142 -5.65 12.88 -6.03
C ARG A 142 -7.01 12.30 -6.37
N VAL A 143 -7.26 11.05 -5.96
CA VAL A 143 -8.63 10.58 -5.77
C VAL A 143 -9.13 11.07 -4.42
N VAL A 144 -10.39 11.51 -4.38
CA VAL A 144 -11.07 11.94 -3.16
C VAL A 144 -12.19 10.96 -2.87
N PHE A 145 -12.29 10.52 -1.60
CA PHE A 145 -13.35 9.65 -1.15
C PHE A 145 -13.88 10.06 0.22
N GLU A 146 -15.18 9.91 0.41
CA GLU A 146 -15.83 10.02 1.71
C GLU A 146 -15.57 8.75 2.51
N TYR A 147 -15.44 8.87 3.83
CA TYR A 147 -15.39 7.73 4.73
C TYR A 147 -16.28 7.88 5.97
N GLN A 148 -16.76 6.76 6.50
CA GLN A 148 -17.50 6.69 7.75
C GLN A 148 -17.07 5.45 8.52
N LYS A 149 -16.75 5.62 9.80
CA LYS A 149 -16.47 4.52 10.74
C LYS A 149 -17.76 4.13 11.47
N LYS A 150 -18.17 2.87 11.36
CA LYS A 150 -19.37 2.33 12.03
C LYS A 150 -19.02 1.00 12.72
N LYS A 151 -18.76 1.04 14.03
CA LYS A 151 -18.28 -0.13 14.78
C LYS A 151 -17.00 -0.70 14.13
N ARG A 152 -17.10 -1.89 13.52
CA ARG A 152 -16.01 -2.55 12.79
C ARG A 152 -15.96 -2.21 11.31
N ASP A 153 -16.95 -1.51 10.76
CA ASP A 153 -17.00 -1.19 9.33
C ASP A 153 -16.37 0.17 9.01
N PHE A 154 -15.58 0.20 7.94
CA PHE A 154 -15.07 1.40 7.29
C PHE A 154 -15.76 1.57 5.94
N VAL A 155 -16.82 2.38 5.91
CA VAL A 155 -17.62 2.60 4.70
C VAL A 155 -17.00 3.74 3.90
N VAL A 156 -16.70 3.51 2.63
CA VAL A 156 -16.12 4.53 1.73
C VAL A 156 -16.98 4.77 0.50
N LYS A 157 -16.99 6.01 0.00
CA LYS A 157 -17.70 6.41 -1.22
C LYS A 157 -16.80 7.28 -2.09
N TYR A 158 -16.62 6.92 -3.35
CA TYR A 158 -15.88 7.73 -4.30
C TYR A 158 -16.55 9.09 -4.57
N CYS A 159 -15.76 10.16 -4.55
CA CYS A 159 -16.22 11.54 -4.74
C CYS A 159 -15.84 12.12 -6.10
N GLY A 160 -14.60 11.89 -6.53
CA GLY A 160 -14.05 12.53 -7.71
C GLY A 160 -12.52 12.49 -7.72
N VAL A 161 -11.94 13.12 -8.73
CA VAL A 161 -10.51 13.37 -8.85
C VAL A 161 -10.27 14.88 -8.77
N MET A 162 -9.15 15.28 -8.19
CA MET A 162 -8.65 16.64 -8.24
C MET A 162 -7.17 16.70 -8.58
N ARG A 163 -6.74 17.87 -9.04
CA ARG A 163 -5.36 18.26 -9.25
C ARG A 163 -4.96 19.32 -8.22
N HIS A 164 -3.86 19.08 -7.50
CA HIS A 164 -3.23 20.11 -6.69
C HIS A 164 -2.64 21.21 -7.57
N GLY A 165 -2.83 22.44 -7.09
CA GLY A 165 -2.27 23.64 -7.66
C GLY A 165 -1.15 24.28 -6.83
N VAL A 166 -0.98 25.60 -6.99
CA VAL A 166 0.00 26.38 -6.23
C VAL A 166 -0.60 26.70 -4.86
N GLY A 167 0.18 26.48 -3.80
CA GLY A 167 -0.27 26.74 -2.43
C GLY A 167 -1.46 25.85 -2.05
N LYS A 168 -2.61 26.49 -1.79
CA LYS A 168 -3.87 25.81 -1.44
C LYS A 168 -4.83 25.74 -2.62
N ASP A 169 -4.38 25.90 -3.85
CA ASP A 169 -5.25 25.78 -5.02
C ASP A 169 -5.53 24.30 -5.33
N PHE A 170 -6.78 23.97 -5.65
CA PHE A 170 -7.19 22.64 -6.10
C PHE A 170 -8.20 22.78 -7.22
N LEU A 171 -8.06 21.93 -8.24
CA LEU A 171 -8.97 21.90 -9.38
C LEU A 171 -9.66 20.55 -9.45
N LYS A 172 -10.99 20.54 -9.55
CA LYS A 172 -11.74 19.33 -9.83
C LYS A 172 -11.44 18.85 -11.26
N CYS A 173 -11.18 17.56 -11.41
CA CYS A 173 -11.03 16.93 -12.71
C CYS A 173 -12.41 16.40 -13.16
N PRO A 174 -13.04 17.00 -14.20
CA PRO A 174 -14.36 16.58 -14.70
C PRO A 174 -14.36 15.18 -15.32
#